data_AF-A0A7W1QAX6-F1
#
_entry.id   AF-A0A7W1QAX6-F1
#
_cell.length_a   1.000
_cell.length_b   1.000
_cell.length_c   1.000
_cell.angle_alpha   90.00
_cell.angle_beta   90.00
_cell.angle_gamma   90.00
#
_symmetry.space_group_name_H-M   'P 1'
#
loop_
_entity.id
_entity.type
_entity.pdbx_description
1 polymer ?
#
loop_
_entity_poly.entity_id
_entity_poly.type
_entity_poly.pdbx_seq_one_letter_code
_entity_poly.pdbx_strand_id
1 'polypeptide(L)'
;MTADQTIERAANKLQQLANQLAGEGGVKAKLAQPLAQDAELVRKMKPSLIKARAKGEAPTNQKPGQATVVPSSPQLGTRPKPKKKSGGGPSPWLVAGAALAAGIFVAKWIDWRGHAHPRD
;
A
#
# COMPACT_ATOMS: atom_id res chain seq x y z
N MET A 1 -0.62 -22.14 -0.10
CA MET A 1 -0.71 -20.86 0.63
C MET A 1 -1.86 -20.06 0.06
N THR A 2 -2.76 -19.52 0.89
CA THR A 2 -3.86 -18.68 0.38
C THR A 2 -3.43 -17.22 0.22
N ALA A 3 -4.07 -16.48 -0.67
CA ALA A 3 -3.79 -15.06 -0.87
C ALA A 3 -4.01 -14.26 0.43
N ASP A 4 -5.04 -14.59 1.20
CA ASP A 4 -5.31 -14.00 2.52
C ASP A 4 -4.17 -14.23 3.53
N GLN A 5 -3.59 -15.43 3.56
CA GLN A 5 -2.45 -15.74 4.45
C GLN A 5 -1.20 -14.94 4.06
N THR A 6 -1.00 -14.70 2.77
CA THR A 6 0.12 -13.91 2.26
C THR A 6 -0.02 -12.45 2.71
N ILE A 7 -1.25 -11.91 2.63
CA ILE A 7 -1.58 -10.57 3.11
C ILE A 7 -1.43 -10.46 4.62
N GLU A 8 -1.87 -11.46 5.39
CA GLU A 8 -1.70 -11.45 6.85
C GLU A 8 -0.23 -11.46 7.26
N ARG A 9 0.62 -12.25 6.57
CA ARG A 9 2.06 -12.26 6.82
C ARG A 9 2.71 -10.92 6.47
N ALA A 10 2.31 -10.30 5.36
CA ALA A 10 2.81 -8.99 4.99
C ALA A 10 2.44 -7.92 6.03
N ALA A 11 1.18 -7.90 6.46
CA ALA A 11 0.72 -7.00 7.53
C ALA A 11 1.48 -7.21 8.85
N ASN A 12 1.72 -8.47 9.24
CA ASN A 12 2.47 -8.77 10.46
C ASN A 12 3.93 -8.29 10.38
N LYS A 13 4.58 -8.43 9.21
CA LYS A 13 5.92 -7.88 9.00
C LYS A 13 5.95 -6.35 9.08
N LEU A 14 4.98 -5.67 8.49
CA LEU A 14 4.86 -4.20 8.58
C LEU A 14 4.64 -3.73 10.03
N GLN A 15 3.80 -4.45 10.78
CA GLN A 15 3.58 -4.16 12.20
C GLN A 15 4.84 -4.38 13.04
N GLN A 16 5.62 -5.44 12.76
CA GLN A 16 6.89 -5.67 13.44
C GLN A 16 7.91 -4.57 13.16
N LEU A 17 8.01 -4.12 11.91
CA LEU A 17 8.88 -3.00 11.53
C LEU A 17 8.42 -1.70 12.19
N ALA A 18 7.11 -1.42 12.24
CA ALA A 18 6.57 -0.26 12.95
C ALA A 18 6.99 -0.26 14.42
N ASN A 19 6.85 -1.38 15.12
CA ASN A 19 7.20 -1.51 16.53
C ASN A 19 8.71 -1.35 16.76
N GLN A 20 9.55 -1.89 15.87
CA GLN A 20 11.01 -1.72 15.94
C GLN A 20 11.41 -0.25 15.74
N LEU A 21 10.85 0.40 14.71
CA LEU A 21 11.14 1.80 14.40
C LEU A 21 10.62 2.76 15.47
N ALA A 22 9.53 2.41 16.16
CA ALA A 22 9.03 3.15 17.32
C ALA A 22 10.01 3.10 18.51
N GLY A 23 10.70 1.96 18.69
CA GLY A 23 11.71 1.77 19.74
C GLY A 23 13.07 2.39 19.45
N GLU A 24 13.44 2.55 18.17
CA GLU A 24 14.75 3.11 17.76
C GLU A 24 14.86 4.65 17.90
N GLY A 25 13.73 5.37 18.05
CA GLY A 25 13.73 6.83 18.21
C GLY A 25 14.14 7.62 16.96
N GLY A 26 14.08 8.95 17.03
CA GLY A 26 14.52 9.85 15.96
C GLY A 26 13.61 9.89 14.72
N VAL A 27 14.19 10.19 13.54
CA VAL A 27 13.45 10.29 12.26
C VAL A 27 12.72 8.98 11.90
N LYS A 28 13.29 7.84 12.30
CA LYS A 28 12.71 6.51 12.11
C LYS A 28 11.43 6.30 12.91
N ALA A 29 11.32 6.85 14.12
CA ALA A 29 10.08 6.78 14.91
C ALA A 29 8.91 7.50 14.23
N LYS A 30 9.17 8.52 13.40
CA LYS A 30 8.13 9.16 12.58
C LYS A 30 7.57 8.24 11.48
N LEU A 31 8.31 7.19 11.11
CA LEU A 31 7.88 6.19 10.13
C LEU A 31 7.10 5.04 10.78
N ALA A 32 7.18 4.86 12.10
CA ALA A 32 6.47 3.79 12.78
C ALA A 32 4.95 3.89 12.60
N GLN A 33 4.41 5.09 12.74
CA GLN A 33 2.98 5.33 12.60
C GLN A 33 2.43 5.13 11.17
N PRO A 34 3.07 5.66 10.10
CA PRO A 34 2.65 5.34 8.74
C PRO A 34 2.82 3.84 8.40
N LEU A 35 3.87 3.16 8.90
CA LEU A 35 4.01 1.71 8.68
C LEU A 35 2.93 0.88 9.39
N ALA A 36 2.53 1.29 10.59
CA ALA A 36 1.42 0.64 11.30
C ALA A 36 0.08 0.86 10.57
N GLN A 37 -0.13 2.05 10.00
CA GLN A 37 -1.30 2.33 9.16
C GLN A 37 -1.30 1.50 7.88
N ASP A 38 -0.14 1.32 7.25
CA ASP A 38 0.02 0.48 6.08
C ASP A 38 -0.23 -1.00 6.40
N ALA A 39 0.17 -1.48 7.59
CA ALA A 39 -0.16 -2.82 8.05
C ALA A 39 -1.68 -3.05 8.15
N GLU A 40 -2.41 -2.07 8.68
CA GLU A 40 -3.87 -2.11 8.75
C GLU A 40 -4.53 -2.01 7.36
N LEU A 41 -3.99 -1.18 6.47
CA LEU A 41 -4.45 -1.11 5.08
C LEU A 41 -4.28 -2.46 4.38
N VAL A 42 -3.12 -3.10 4.54
CA VAL A 42 -2.84 -4.43 3.97
C VAL A 42 -3.84 -5.46 4.51
N ARG A 43 -4.17 -5.47 5.81
CA ARG A 43 -5.22 -6.36 6.36
C ARG A 43 -6.59 -6.11 5.74
N LYS A 44 -6.91 -4.85 5.44
CA LYS A 44 -8.18 -4.44 4.81
C LYS A 44 -8.28 -4.87 3.34
N MET A 45 -7.14 -5.17 2.71
CA MET A 45 -7.04 -5.64 1.33
C MET A 45 -7.15 -7.16 1.15
N LYS A 46 -7.50 -7.92 2.19
CA LYS A 46 -7.74 -9.38 2.07
C LYS A 46 -8.75 -9.68 0.94
N PRO A 47 -8.37 -10.50 -0.05
CA PRO A 47 -9.25 -10.91 -1.15
C PRO A 47 -10.61 -11.42 -0.69
N SER A 48 -10.68 -12.16 0.41
CA SER A 48 -11.97 -12.62 0.97
C SER A 48 -12.88 -11.46 1.40
N LEU A 49 -12.33 -10.40 2.00
CA LEU A 49 -13.10 -9.23 2.44
C LEU A 49 -13.55 -8.38 1.24
N ILE A 50 -12.70 -8.25 0.22
CA ILE A 50 -13.05 -7.57 -1.03
C ILE A 50 -14.16 -8.34 -1.75
N LYS A 51 -14.06 -9.67 -1.81
CA LYS A 51 -15.07 -10.55 -2.40
C LYS A 51 -16.40 -10.47 -1.65
N ALA A 52 -16.38 -10.46 -0.32
CA ALA A 52 -17.59 -10.30 0.50
C ALA A 52 -18.26 -8.94 0.24
N ARG A 53 -17.48 -7.85 0.21
CA ARG A 53 -18.01 -6.51 -0.13
C ARG A 53 -18.58 -6.45 -1.55
N ALA A 54 -17.92 -7.05 -2.53
CA ALA A 54 -18.41 -7.12 -3.90
C ALA A 54 -19.73 -7.91 -4.01
N LYS A 55 -19.97 -8.84 -3.10
CA LYS A 55 -21.22 -9.60 -2.96
C LYS A 55 -22.29 -8.92 -2.12
N GLY A 56 -22.00 -7.77 -1.50
CA GLY A 56 -22.91 -7.09 -0.58
C GLY A 56 -22.99 -7.71 0.82
N GLU A 57 -22.10 -8.63 1.17
CA GLU A 57 -22.05 -9.27 2.48
C GLU A 57 -21.19 -8.44 3.45
N ALA A 58 -21.63 -8.32 4.71
CA ALA A 58 -20.84 -7.67 5.76
C ALA A 58 -19.60 -8.53 6.07
N PRO A 59 -18.37 -8.02 5.94
CA PRO A 59 -17.18 -8.85 6.15
C PRO A 59 -16.99 -9.19 7.64
N THR A 60 -17.30 -10.42 8.03
CA THR A 60 -17.30 -10.89 9.43
C THR A 60 -15.92 -11.35 9.94
N ASN A 61 -14.95 -11.57 9.05
CA ASN A 61 -13.61 -12.08 9.39
C ASN A 61 -12.59 -10.99 9.80
N GLN A 62 -13.03 -9.76 10.07
CA GLN A 62 -12.18 -8.73 10.63
C GLN A 62 -12.21 -8.81 12.15
N LYS A 63 -11.04 -8.71 12.81
CA LYS A 63 -11.02 -8.41 14.25
C LYS A 63 -11.78 -7.08 14.43
N PRO A 64 -12.71 -6.96 15.39
CA PRO A 64 -13.37 -5.69 15.65
C PRO A 64 -12.27 -4.66 15.92
N GLY A 65 -12.13 -3.68 15.03
CA GLY A 65 -11.45 -2.45 15.43
C GLY A 65 -12.21 -1.92 16.64
N GLN A 66 -11.49 -1.40 17.65
CA GLN A 66 -12.09 -0.73 18.80
C GLN A 66 -13.31 0.04 18.33
N ALA A 67 -14.49 -0.30 18.89
CA ALA A 67 -15.74 0.34 18.57
C ALA A 67 -15.54 1.84 18.80
N THR A 68 -15.20 2.55 17.73
CA THR A 68 -15.19 3.99 17.74
C THR A 68 -16.65 4.34 17.85
N VAL A 69 -17.03 4.82 19.03
CA VAL A 69 -18.36 5.36 19.29
C VAL A 69 -18.58 6.44 18.25
N VAL A 70 -19.33 6.09 17.20
CA VAL A 70 -19.76 7.06 16.20
C VAL A 70 -20.90 7.84 16.84
N PRO A 71 -20.84 9.18 16.87
CA PRO A 71 -21.94 9.96 17.40
C PRO A 71 -23.18 9.74 16.55
N SER A 72 -24.33 9.48 17.19
CA SER A 72 -25.62 9.15 16.56
C SER A 72 -26.30 10.31 15.83
N SER A 73 -25.58 11.39 15.53
CA SER A 73 -26.09 12.56 14.81
C SER A 73 -25.51 12.62 13.39
N PRO A 74 -26.19 13.30 12.43
CA PRO A 74 -25.63 13.53 11.11
C PRO A 74 -24.29 14.29 11.23
N GLN A 75 -23.17 13.57 11.11
CA GLN A 75 -21.82 14.16 11.23
C GLN A 75 -21.43 15.03 10.02
N LEU A 76 -22.26 15.06 8.98
CA LEU A 76 -22.06 15.88 7.81
C LEU A 76 -23.11 16.99 7.80
N GLY A 77 -22.67 18.22 8.12
CA GLY A 77 -23.32 19.41 7.61
C GLY A 77 -23.34 19.43 6.08
N THR A 78 -23.95 20.45 5.49
CA THR A 78 -24.11 20.59 4.03
C THR A 78 -22.80 20.37 3.30
N ARG A 79 -22.73 19.29 2.50
CA ARG A 79 -21.54 18.89 1.75
C ARG A 79 -21.09 20.03 0.84
N PRO A 80 -19.90 20.63 1.04
CA PRO A 80 -19.37 21.59 0.08
C PRO A 80 -19.16 20.87 -1.25
N LYS A 81 -19.69 21.43 -2.33
CA LYS A 81 -19.55 20.89 -3.69
C LYS A 81 -18.06 20.74 -3.99
N PRO A 82 -17.59 19.57 -4.45
CA PRO A 82 -16.19 19.40 -4.81
C PRO A 82 -15.86 20.36 -5.95
N LYS A 83 -14.90 21.27 -5.73
CA LYS A 83 -14.28 22.00 -6.83
C LYS A 83 -13.69 20.94 -7.78
N LYS A 84 -14.06 20.97 -9.05
CA LYS A 84 -13.45 20.13 -10.10
C LYS A 84 -11.94 20.33 -10.03
N LYS A 85 -11.21 19.39 -9.44
CA LYS A 85 -9.77 19.29 -9.63
C LYS A 85 -9.60 18.80 -11.07
N SER A 86 -9.34 19.73 -11.98
CA SER A 86 -8.75 19.37 -13.26
C SER A 86 -7.34 18.84 -12.95
N GLY A 87 -6.99 17.69 -13.50
CA GLY A 87 -5.73 17.02 -13.22
C GLY A 87 -5.93 15.56 -12.86
N GLY A 88 -6.47 14.78 -13.79
CA GLY A 88 -6.27 13.34 -13.78
C GLY A 88 -4.77 13.06 -13.85
N GLY A 89 -4.30 12.10 -13.05
CA GLY A 89 -2.89 11.71 -13.05
C GLY A 89 -2.41 11.22 -14.41
N PRO A 90 -1.09 10.99 -14.57
CA PRO A 90 -0.51 10.52 -15.82
C PRO A 90 -1.22 9.26 -16.32
N SER A 91 -1.44 9.17 -17.63
CA SER A 91 -2.07 8.00 -18.26
C SER A 91 -1.35 6.70 -17.80
N PRO A 92 -2.09 5.67 -17.35
CA PRO A 92 -1.49 4.40 -16.92
C PRO A 92 -0.58 3.77 -17.99
N TRP A 93 -0.90 3.98 -19.27
CA TRP A 93 -0.07 3.53 -20.39
C TRP A 93 1.24 4.29 -20.51
N LEU A 94 1.26 5.58 -20.19
CA LEU A 94 2.50 6.37 -20.16
C LEU A 94 3.41 5.90 -19.02
N VAL A 95 2.83 5.62 -17.85
CA VAL A 95 3.58 5.07 -16.71
C VAL A 95 4.17 3.70 -17.08
N ALA A 96 3.39 2.82 -17.69
CA ALA A 96 3.85 1.50 -18.12
C ALA A 96 4.95 1.60 -19.18
N GLY A 97 4.78 2.46 -20.20
CA GLY A 97 5.77 2.68 -21.25
C GLY A 97 7.09 3.23 -20.70
N ALA A 98 7.03 4.21 -19.79
CA ALA A 98 8.20 4.78 -19.15
C ALA A 98 8.97 3.75 -18.30
N ALA A 99 8.26 2.91 -17.54
CA ALA A 99 8.88 1.85 -16.75
C ALA A 99 9.61 0.81 -17.63
N LEU A 100 9.01 0.43 -18.76
CA LEU A 100 9.63 -0.51 -19.70
C LEU A 100 10.91 0.07 -20.32
N ALA A 101 10.86 1.33 -20.78
CA ALA A 101 12.02 2.01 -21.38
C ALA A 101 13.17 2.13 -20.37
N ALA A 102 12.86 2.48 -19.12
CA ALA A 102 13.86 2.54 -18.05
C ALA A 102 14.50 1.17 -17.77
N GLY A 103 13.70 0.10 -17.74
CA GLY A 103 14.21 -1.26 -17.55
C GLY A 103 15.17 -1.70 -18.65
N ILE A 104 14.84 -1.43 -19.92
CA ILE A 104 15.71 -1.74 -21.07
C ILE A 104 17.03 -0.96 -20.97
N PHE A 105 16.97 0.32 -20.60
CA PHE A 105 18.16 1.15 -20.46
C PHE A 105 19.10 0.62 -19.37
N VAL A 106 18.56 0.26 -18.20
CA VAL A 106 19.33 -0.33 -17.10
C VAL A 106 19.96 -1.66 -17.53
N ALA A 107 19.21 -2.51 -18.23
CA ALA A 107 19.75 -3.77 -18.75
C ALA A 107 20.91 -3.53 -19.73
N LYS A 108 20.76 -2.60 -20.68
CA LYS A 108 21.81 -2.22 -21.63
C LYS A 108 23.04 -1.65 -20.94
N TRP A 109 22.87 -0.86 -19.89
CA TRP A 109 23.96 -0.28 -19.11
C TRP A 109 24.78 -1.36 -18.37
N ILE A 110 24.10 -2.32 -17.75
CA ILE A 110 24.75 -3.46 -17.06
C ILE A 110 25.50 -4.33 -18.06
N ASP A 111 24.85 -4.66 -19.18
CA ASP A 111 25.46 -5.43 -20.28
C ASP A 111 26.73 -4.75 -20.81
N TRP A 112 26.71 -3.43 -20.98
CA TRP A 112 27.88 -2.66 -21.41
C TRP A 112 29.00 -2.63 -20.36
N ARG A 113 28.67 -2.55 -19.06
CA ARG A 113 29.67 -2.65 -17.97
C ARG A 113 30.23 -4.06 -17.79
N GLY A 114 29.49 -5.09 -18.17
CA GLY A 114 29.94 -6.49 -18.11
C GLY A 114 30.96 -6.87 -19.18
N HIS A 115 31.06 -6.10 -20.27
CA HIS A 115 31.88 -6.44 -21.44
C HIS A 115 33.34 -5.98 -21.38
N ALA A 116 33.82 -5.50 -20.22
CA ALA A 116 35.20 -5.01 -20.02
C ALA A 116 36.15 -6.06 -19.39
N HIS A 117 35.94 -7.35 -19.65
CA HIS A 117 36.93 -8.39 -19.34
C HIS A 117 37.40 -9.06 -20.63
N PRO A 118 38.51 -8.59 -21.25
CA PRO A 118 39.25 -9.44 -22.16
C PRO A 118 39.70 -10.66 -21.37
N ARG A 119 39.31 -11.85 -21.83
CA ARG A 119 39.94 -13.10 -21.43
C ARG A 119 41.11 -13.28 -22.37
N ASP A 120 42.32 -13.03 -21.87
CA ASP A 120 43.54 -13.63 -22.43
C ASP A 120 43.52 -15.14 -22.20
#